data_AF-A0A3D1M562-F1
#
_entry.id   AF-A0A3D1M562-F1
#
_cell.length_a   1.000
_cell.length_b   1.000
_cell.length_c   1.000
_cell.angle_alpha   90.00
_cell.angle_beta   90.00
_cell.angle_gamma   90.00
#
_symmetry.space_group_name_H-M   'P 1'
#
loop_
_entity.id
_entity.type
_entity.pdbx_description
1 polymer ?
#
loop_
_entity_poly.entity_id
_entity_poly.type
_entity_poly.pdbx_seq_one_letter_code
_entity_poly.pdbx_strand_id
1 'polypeptide(L)'
;LIEAGVDAIHPIQALAAGMDPQNLKNKFGGQVSFCGGVDTQELLPNGTPEQVEAKVKELRTIFPTGLIISPSHEGLQADVPPRNVKALFDEATKIY
;
A
#
# COMPACT_ATOMS: atom_id res chain seq x y z
N LEU A 1 -3.25 -4.67 -19.19
CA LEU A 1 -4.24 -4.49 -18.09
C LEU A 1 -4.97 -3.18 -18.24
N ILE A 2 -4.28 -2.03 -18.22
CA ILE A 2 -4.91 -0.71 -18.43
C ILE A 2 -5.66 -0.64 -19.76
N GLU A 3 -5.03 -1.06 -20.86
CA GLU A 3 -5.69 -1.14 -22.18
C GLU A 3 -6.86 -2.13 -22.23
N ALA A 4 -6.91 -3.09 -21.30
CA ALA A 4 -8.03 -4.02 -21.17
C ALA A 4 -9.21 -3.42 -20.38
N GLY A 5 -9.11 -2.16 -19.94
CA GLY A 5 -10.21 -1.43 -19.30
C GLY A 5 -10.41 -1.73 -17.82
N VAL A 6 -9.36 -2.14 -17.09
CA VAL A 6 -9.47 -2.38 -15.63
C VAL A 6 -9.49 -1.06 -14.87
N ASP A 7 -10.33 -0.97 -13.83
CA ASP A 7 -10.42 0.22 -12.97
C ASP A 7 -9.30 0.29 -11.93
N ALA A 8 -8.84 -0.87 -11.44
CA ALA A 8 -7.83 -0.98 -10.41
C ALA A 8 -6.87 -2.17 -10.64
N ILE A 9 -5.60 -1.98 -10.30
CA ILE A 9 -4.58 -3.03 -10.29
C ILE A 9 -4.37 -3.50 -8.85
N HIS A 10 -4.54 -4.80 -8.61
CA HIS A 10 -4.37 -5.45 -7.32
C HIS A 10 -3.65 -6.80 -7.50
N PRO A 11 -2.65 -7.14 -6.66
CA PRO A 11 -2.00 -6.30 -5.66
C PRO A 11 -0.79 -5.51 -6.21
N ILE A 12 -0.52 -4.32 -5.65
CA ILE A 12 0.84 -3.77 -5.68
C ILE A 12 1.66 -4.50 -4.62
N GLN A 13 2.61 -5.31 -5.07
CA GLN A 13 3.62 -5.93 -4.21
C GLN A 13 4.79 -4.96 -3.99
N ALA A 14 4.91 -4.41 -2.78
CA ALA A 14 5.88 -3.37 -2.45
C ALA A 14 7.34 -3.75 -2.74
N LEU A 15 7.68 -5.04 -2.65
CA LEU A 15 9.04 -5.55 -2.86
C LEU A 15 9.30 -6.08 -4.29
N ALA A 16 8.29 -6.11 -5.16
CA ALA A 16 8.46 -6.62 -6.51
C ALA A 16 9.19 -5.61 -7.41
N ALA A 17 10.08 -6.10 -8.28
CA ALA A 17 10.85 -5.27 -9.18
C ALA A 17 9.93 -4.40 -10.07
N GLY A 18 10.13 -3.08 -10.02
CA GLY A 18 9.34 -2.12 -10.79
C GLY A 18 7.99 -1.71 -10.18
N MET A 19 7.61 -2.26 -9.03
CA MET A 19 6.37 -1.91 -8.31
C MET A 19 6.56 -0.82 -7.26
N ASP A 20 7.66 -0.08 -7.33
CA ASP A 20 7.90 1.10 -6.51
C ASP A 20 6.75 2.12 -6.66
N PRO A 21 6.16 2.61 -5.56
CA PRO A 21 5.02 3.53 -5.59
C PRO A 21 5.27 4.78 -6.45
N GLN A 22 6.48 5.36 -6.39
CA GLN A 22 6.80 6.57 -7.15
C GLN A 22 6.87 6.29 -8.65
N ASN A 23 7.49 5.17 -9.04
CA ASN A 23 7.54 4.73 -10.43
C ASN A 23 6.12 4.45 -10.98
N LEU A 24 5.25 3.79 -10.21
CA LEU A 24 3.87 3.53 -10.61
C LEU A 24 3.07 4.83 -10.77
N LYS A 25 3.20 5.76 -9.82
CA LYS A 25 2.56 7.09 -9.92
C LYS A 25 3.00 7.83 -11.17
N ASN A 26 4.29 7.84 -11.45
CA ASN A 26 4.87 8.57 -12.60
C ASN A 26 4.43 7.98 -13.95
N LYS A 27 4.33 6.65 -14.05
CA LYS A 27 4.01 5.97 -15.32
C LYS A 27 2.51 5.86 -15.60
N PHE A 28 1.71 5.66 -14.57
CA PHE A 28 0.32 5.21 -14.72
C PHE A 28 -0.67 6.02 -13.87
N GLY A 29 -0.19 7.01 -13.11
CA GLY A 29 -1.05 7.87 -12.31
C GLY A 29 -2.14 8.53 -13.16
N GLY A 30 -3.38 8.42 -12.70
CA GLY A 30 -4.56 8.98 -13.39
C GLY A 30 -5.12 8.12 -14.54
N GLN A 31 -4.44 7.03 -14.93
CA GLN A 31 -4.96 6.07 -15.91
C GLN A 31 -5.70 4.90 -15.27
N VAL A 32 -5.27 4.52 -14.05
CA VAL A 32 -5.84 3.39 -13.30
C VAL A 32 -5.65 3.65 -11.80
N SER A 33 -6.49 3.02 -10.98
CA SER A 33 -6.28 2.98 -9.53
C SER A 33 -5.39 1.80 -9.14
N PHE A 34 -4.86 1.84 -7.94
CA PHE A 34 -4.03 0.78 -7.39
C PHE A 34 -4.57 0.32 -6.05
N CYS A 35 -4.29 -0.94 -5.69
CA CYS A 35 -4.64 -1.51 -4.39
C CYS A 35 -3.44 -2.27 -3.82
N GLY A 36 -3.01 -1.93 -2.61
CA GLY A 36 -1.84 -2.51 -1.95
C GLY A 36 -0.85 -1.47 -1.42
N GLY A 37 0.43 -1.83 -1.44
CA GLY A 37 1.56 -0.94 -1.14
C GLY A 37 2.16 -1.11 0.26
N VAL A 38 1.44 -1.70 1.22
CA VAL A 38 2.02 -2.00 2.54
C VAL A 38 2.58 -3.42 2.57
N ASP A 39 3.88 -3.54 2.77
CA ASP A 39 4.58 -4.83 2.77
C ASP A 39 4.05 -5.78 3.85
N THR A 40 3.63 -6.96 3.42
CA THR A 40 3.03 -8.00 4.26
C THR A 40 4.02 -9.07 4.69
N GLN A 41 5.22 -9.11 4.10
CA GLN A 41 6.21 -10.14 4.35
C GLN A 41 7.17 -9.71 5.46
N GLU A 42 7.64 -8.46 5.45
CA GLU A 42 8.59 -7.97 6.45
C GLU A 42 7.99 -6.87 7.32
N LEU A 43 7.44 -5.81 6.73
CA LEU A 43 6.99 -4.64 7.50
C LEU A 43 5.84 -4.96 8.45
N LEU A 44 4.77 -5.59 7.96
CA LEU A 44 3.62 -5.90 8.81
C LEU A 44 3.94 -6.95 9.90
N PRO A 45 4.65 -8.06 9.65
CA PRO A 45 4.97 -9.03 10.70
C PRO A 45 6.07 -8.55 11.66
N ASN A 46 7.14 -7.95 11.14
CA ASN A 46 8.38 -7.73 11.89
C ASN A 46 8.63 -6.26 12.26
N GLY A 47 7.95 -5.31 11.61
CA GLY A 47 8.14 -3.88 11.85
C GLY A 47 7.50 -3.36 13.15
N THR A 48 7.85 -2.13 13.52
CA THR A 48 7.19 -1.39 14.60
C THR A 48 5.97 -0.63 14.08
N PRO A 49 4.98 -0.30 14.94
CA PRO A 49 3.85 0.55 14.57
C PRO A 49 4.28 1.85 13.87
N GLU A 50 5.34 2.50 14.34
CA GLU A 50 5.85 3.75 13.78
C GLU A 50 6.39 3.58 12.35
N GLN A 51 7.02 2.44 12.06
CA GLN A 51 7.47 2.11 10.71
C GLN A 51 6.28 1.87 9.77
N VAL A 52 5.22 1.22 10.25
CA VAL A 52 3.98 1.02 9.51
C VAL A 52 3.31 2.36 9.21
N GLU A 53 3.15 3.22 10.22
CA GLU A 53 2.61 4.58 10.03
C GLU A 53 3.45 5.37 9.03
N ALA A 54 4.78 5.36 9.16
CA ALA A 54 5.65 6.08 8.24
C ALA A 54 5.47 5.61 6.78
N LYS A 55 5.36 4.30 6.55
CA LYS A 55 5.13 3.75 5.21
C LYS A 55 3.75 4.12 4.67
N VAL A 56 2.70 4.03 5.48
CA VAL A 56 1.35 4.43 5.07
C VAL A 56 1.30 5.91 4.72
N LYS A 57 1.94 6.77 5.52
CA LYS A 57 2.06 8.21 5.26
C LYS A 57 2.81 8.51 3.95
N GLU A 58 3.90 7.80 3.69
CA GLU A 58 4.65 7.90 2.44
C GLU A 58 3.76 7.56 1.24
N LEU A 59 3.04 6.44 1.28
CA LEU A 59 2.12 6.01 0.23
C LEU A 59 1.01 7.04 -0.02
N ARG A 60 0.41 7.59 1.05
CA ARG A 60 -0.59 8.67 0.96
C ARG A 60 -0.04 9.94 0.34
N THR A 61 1.24 10.24 0.59
CA THR A 61 1.91 11.41 0.03
C THR A 61 2.17 11.25 -1.46
N ILE A 62 2.59 10.06 -1.89
CA ILE A 62 2.82 9.74 -3.31
C ILE A 62 1.49 9.63 -4.07
N PHE A 63 0.47 9.04 -3.43
CA PHE A 63 -0.88 8.87 -3.96
C PHE A 63 -1.91 9.58 -3.07
N PRO A 64 -2.11 10.90 -3.23
CA PRO A 64 -3.23 11.60 -2.58
C PRO A 64 -4.59 11.05 -3.01
N THR A 65 -4.66 10.50 -4.22
CA THR A 65 -5.81 9.80 -4.81
C THR A 65 -5.32 8.62 -5.66
N GLY A 66 -6.22 7.66 -5.92
CA GLY A 66 -5.96 6.53 -6.82
C GLY A 66 -5.18 5.36 -6.21
N LEU A 67 -5.00 5.34 -4.88
CA LEU A 67 -4.46 4.20 -4.15
C LEU A 67 -5.42 3.78 -3.03
N ILE A 68 -5.82 2.51 -3.05
CA ILE A 68 -6.47 1.82 -1.95
C ILE A 68 -5.35 1.23 -1.09
N ILE A 69 -5.16 1.77 0.11
CA ILE A 69 -4.13 1.30 1.02
C ILE A 69 -4.58 -0.04 1.60
N SER A 70 -3.81 -1.08 1.29
CA SER A 70 -4.04 -2.41 1.79
C SER A 70 -2.71 -3.16 1.94
N PRO A 71 -2.71 -4.30 2.63
CA PRO A 71 -1.65 -5.29 2.53
C PRO A 71 -1.31 -5.56 1.04
N SER A 72 -0.03 -5.67 0.70
CA SER A 72 0.52 -6.07 -0.60
C SER A 72 0.18 -7.52 -1.02
N HIS A 73 -0.66 -8.21 -0.26
CA HIS A 73 -1.20 -9.54 -0.54
C HIS A 73 -2.70 -9.55 -0.23
N GLU A 74 -3.44 -10.56 -0.71
CA GLU A 74 -4.91 -10.64 -0.59
C GLU A 74 -5.45 -10.63 0.85
N GLY A 75 -4.59 -10.84 1.86
CA GLY A 75 -5.02 -10.85 3.25
C GLY A 75 -3.86 -10.66 4.24
N LEU A 76 -4.25 -10.35 5.48
CA LEU A 76 -3.37 -10.37 6.64
C LEU A 76 -3.12 -11.82 7.05
N GLN A 77 -1.85 -12.14 7.33
CA GLN A 77 -1.46 -13.44 7.85
C GLN A 77 -1.52 -13.44 9.39
N ALA A 78 -1.56 -14.64 9.98
CA ALA A 78 -1.75 -14.83 11.42
C ALA A 78 -0.57 -14.33 12.28
N ASP A 79 0.59 -14.11 11.65
CA ASP A 79 1.81 -13.58 12.24
C ASP A 79 1.84 -12.05 12.31
N VAL A 80 0.89 -11.34 11.67
CA VAL A 80 0.79 -9.88 11.76
C VAL A 80 0.26 -9.48 13.14
N PRO A 81 1.05 -8.79 13.97
CA PRO A 81 0.59 -8.40 15.30
C PRO A 81 -0.51 -7.33 15.21
N PRO A 82 -1.56 -7.38 16.06
CA PRO A 82 -2.68 -6.43 16.01
C PRO A 82 -2.27 -4.96 16.11
N ARG A 83 -1.15 -4.65 16.79
CA ARG A 83 -0.61 -3.29 16.87
C ARG A 83 -0.24 -2.71 15.50
N ASN A 84 0.28 -3.53 14.60
CA ASN A 84 0.69 -3.10 13.26
C ASN A 84 -0.52 -2.94 12.34
N VAL A 85 -1.54 -3.80 12.51
CA VAL A 85 -2.85 -3.62 11.86
C VAL A 85 -3.48 -2.30 12.29
N LYS A 86 -3.49 -2.01 13.60
CA LYS A 86 -4.02 -0.75 14.14
C LYS A 86 -3.26 0.45 13.57
N ALA A 87 -1.93 0.42 13.57
CA ALA A 87 -1.09 1.48 13.02
C ALA A 87 -1.42 1.79 11.55
N LEU A 88 -1.62 0.75 10.74
CA LEU A 88 -2.03 0.89 9.34
C LEU A 88 -3.38 1.62 9.23
N PHE A 89 -4.39 1.18 9.97
CA PHE A 89 -5.74 1.78 9.93
C PHE A 89 -5.76 3.20 10.50
N ASP A 90 -5.06 3.45 11.60
CA ASP A 90 -4.96 4.77 12.22
C ASP A 90 -4.36 5.75 11.22
N GLU A 91 -3.19 5.44 10.64
CA GLU A 91 -2.56 6.34 9.67
C GLU A 91 -3.39 6.48 8.39
N ALA A 92 -4.03 5.42 7.89
CA ALA A 92 -4.86 5.50 6.69
C ALA A 92 -6.10 6.40 6.87
N THR A 93 -6.59 6.54 8.10
CA THR A 93 -7.80 7.34 8.42
C THR A 93 -7.50 8.72 9.02
N LYS A 94 -6.24 9.05 9.33
CA LYS A 94 -5.85 10.40 9.80
C LYS A 94 -6.17 11.47 8.76
N ILE A 95 -6.82 12.55 9.21
CA ILE A 95 -7.12 13.72 8.41
C ILE A 95 -6.05 14.79 8.70
N TYR A 96 -5.33 15.22 7.67
CA TYR A 96 -4.39 16.34 7.72
C TYR A 96 -4.34 17.04 6.36
#